data_AF-A0A520IY24-F1
#
_entry.id   AF-A0A520IY24-F1
#
_cell.length_a   1.000
_cell.length_b   1.000
_cell.length_c   1.000
_cell.angle_alpha   90.00
_cell.angle_beta   90.00
_cell.angle_gamma   90.00
#
_symmetry.space_group_name_H-M   'P 1'
#
loop_
_entity.id
_entity.type
_entity.pdbx_description
1 polymer ?
#
loop_
_entity_poly.entity_id
_entity_poly.type
_entity_poly.pdbx_seq_one_letter_code
_entity_poly.pdbx_strand_id
1 'polypeptide(L)'
;MRPMTILSCIIITLQLAITNLRAQDLPKIKVGGANGFQITKYEITNKQYAFFLNKKQVPSSGILNGKKLVNVGDEALLVAFEDGEWKVKNGMENYPIVMVSYFGAVEFAKWSGGRLPKLSEWTYAASGADKSRHFEFAGSNSINSVAWYKDNSNGHLHPVGKKNANEIGIFDMSGNAWEWCLNDEIKDNNEFCLHMGGSWYAGQAAGRISARYGNSPTHFSNSVGFRMIFPLDPMVNIENYHGIPWNDKAQKIPGTLQCEFFDQGGEGVSFHDNDLVNSGSGGLNPEDGTFLNEFRINESVDISYTKSRKIDDNPYNIVQPAMDQLYVGWTEPGEWINYSIEATQTANYSLGLMYTASGDGSIELFLDGKPLSGVMGIPSTRNTLEATEWRQWHHWNRIDKITNLPVKKGKHVITLKIISNGNMNFDYLKFELIK
;
A
#
# COMPACT_ATOMS: atom_id res chain seq x y z
N MET A 1 0.46 -57.86 -29.35
CA MET A 1 1.44 -56.77 -29.54
C MET A 1 1.31 -55.86 -28.33
N ARG A 2 2.08 -56.11 -27.25
CA ARG A 2 3.33 -55.43 -26.84
C ARG A 2 3.13 -53.96 -26.42
N PRO A 3 3.84 -53.47 -25.39
CA PRO A 3 3.35 -53.40 -24.02
C PRO A 3 3.31 -51.97 -23.46
N MET A 4 2.67 -51.82 -22.29
CA MET A 4 2.66 -50.61 -21.47
C MET A 4 4.04 -50.44 -20.83
N THR A 5 4.77 -49.37 -21.15
CA THR A 5 6.04 -49.01 -20.51
C THR A 5 6.00 -47.60 -19.93
N ILE A 6 6.59 -47.53 -18.75
CA ILE A 6 6.86 -46.40 -17.87
C ILE A 6 7.61 -45.27 -18.59
N LEU A 7 7.04 -44.07 -18.60
CA LEU A 7 7.64 -42.72 -18.74
C LEU A 7 6.46 -41.78 -18.41
N SER A 8 6.46 -40.86 -17.46
CA SER A 8 7.54 -40.13 -16.81
C SER A 8 6.96 -39.42 -15.58
N CYS A 9 7.51 -39.70 -14.39
CA CYS A 9 7.33 -38.95 -13.13
C CYS A 9 7.95 -37.54 -13.19
N ILE A 10 7.66 -36.75 -14.22
CA ILE A 10 8.18 -35.38 -14.38
C ILE A 10 7.04 -34.48 -14.87
N ILE A 11 5.92 -34.42 -14.13
CA ILE A 11 4.87 -33.41 -14.31
C ILE A 11 4.29 -33.02 -12.93
N ILE A 12 5.14 -32.88 -11.92
CA ILE A 12 4.77 -32.24 -10.63
C ILE A 12 5.98 -31.45 -10.12
N THR A 13 6.49 -30.54 -10.94
CA THR A 13 7.41 -29.45 -10.51
C THR A 13 7.48 -28.34 -11.57
N LEU A 14 6.35 -28.07 -12.25
CA LEU A 14 6.20 -26.90 -13.13
C LEU A 14 4.94 -26.09 -12.78
N GLN A 15 4.56 -26.09 -11.51
CA GLN A 15 3.46 -25.28 -10.96
C GLN A 15 3.98 -24.25 -9.94
N LEU A 16 5.16 -23.66 -10.16
CA LEU A 16 5.75 -22.66 -9.26
C LEU A 16 6.58 -21.58 -10.01
N ALA A 17 6.22 -21.31 -11.27
CA ALA A 17 6.76 -20.19 -12.04
C ALA A 17 5.65 -19.37 -12.73
N ILE A 18 4.44 -19.34 -12.15
CA ILE A 18 3.48 -18.28 -12.46
C ILE A 18 3.93 -17.07 -11.64
N THR A 19 4.75 -16.27 -12.30
CA THR A 19 5.11 -14.88 -12.01
C THR A 19 4.11 -14.17 -11.08
N ASN A 20 4.44 -14.19 -9.80
CA ASN A 20 3.85 -13.30 -8.80
C ASN A 20 4.22 -11.86 -9.19
N LEU A 21 3.33 -11.15 -9.88
CA LEU A 21 3.34 -9.68 -9.82
C LEU A 21 2.85 -9.33 -8.41
N ARG A 22 3.76 -9.16 -7.46
CA ARG A 22 3.40 -8.52 -6.20
C ARG A 22 3.34 -7.03 -6.48
N ALA A 23 2.52 -6.30 -5.74
CA ALA A 23 2.55 -4.85 -5.78
C ALA A 23 3.95 -4.24 -5.50
N GLN A 24 4.82 -5.03 -4.85
CA GLN A 24 6.22 -4.71 -4.60
C GLN A 24 7.13 -4.76 -5.85
N ASP A 25 6.69 -5.35 -6.98
CA ASP A 25 7.51 -5.53 -8.19
C ASP A 25 7.38 -4.37 -9.19
N LEU A 26 6.66 -3.31 -8.83
CA LEU A 26 6.60 -2.10 -9.66
C LEU A 26 8.01 -1.48 -9.77
N PRO A 27 8.47 -1.10 -10.98
CA PRO A 27 9.71 -0.35 -11.12
C PRO A 27 9.58 1.00 -10.42
N LYS A 28 10.26 1.14 -9.28
CA LYS A 28 10.20 2.33 -8.42
C LYS A 28 11.54 3.06 -8.40
N ILE A 29 11.51 4.32 -8.01
CA ILE A 29 12.71 5.07 -7.64
C ILE A 29 12.49 5.84 -6.34
N LYS A 30 13.53 5.90 -5.51
CA LYS A 30 13.56 6.77 -4.33
C LYS A 30 13.68 8.24 -4.74
N VAL A 31 12.82 9.07 -4.17
CA VAL A 31 12.79 10.53 -4.32
C VAL A 31 12.96 11.16 -2.94
N GLY A 32 13.88 12.11 -2.80
CA GLY A 32 14.17 12.78 -1.54
C GLY A 32 15.01 11.98 -0.54
N GLY A 33 15.25 12.60 0.62
CA GLY A 33 16.15 12.13 1.69
C GLY A 33 15.51 11.20 2.73
N ALA A 34 15.59 11.58 4.02
CA ALA A 34 15.05 10.82 5.15
C ALA A 34 13.51 10.75 5.13
N ASN A 35 12.85 11.85 4.74
CA ASN A 35 11.39 11.93 4.57
C ASN A 35 11.00 11.75 3.09
N GLY A 36 11.79 10.97 2.35
CA GLY A 36 11.54 10.69 0.94
C GLY A 36 10.42 9.68 0.74
N PHE A 37 10.11 9.38 -0.52
CA PHE A 37 9.17 8.35 -0.92
C PHE A 37 9.74 7.55 -2.08
N GLN A 38 9.17 6.39 -2.38
CA GLN A 38 9.38 5.73 -3.66
C GLN A 38 8.25 6.12 -4.61
N ILE A 39 8.53 6.36 -5.88
CA ILE A 39 7.52 6.61 -6.93
C ILE A 39 7.73 5.65 -8.08
N THR A 40 6.66 5.22 -8.74
CA THR A 40 6.78 4.40 -9.95
C THR A 40 7.46 5.18 -11.07
N LYS A 41 8.37 4.50 -11.77
CA LYS A 41 9.09 5.05 -12.93
C LYS A 41 8.15 5.40 -14.09
N TYR A 42 7.01 4.73 -14.15
CA TYR A 42 6.00 4.81 -15.21
C TYR A 42 4.62 4.99 -14.58
N GLU A 43 3.65 5.43 -15.38
CA GLU A 43 2.23 5.26 -15.08
C GLU A 43 1.89 3.78 -14.89
N ILE A 44 0.81 3.51 -14.15
CA ILE A 44 0.32 2.14 -13.98
C ILE A 44 -0.20 1.61 -15.32
N THR A 45 0.19 0.39 -15.68
CA THR A 45 -0.15 -0.20 -16.97
C THR A 45 -1.41 -1.06 -16.93
N ASN A 46 -2.00 -1.33 -18.08
CA ASN A 46 -3.13 -2.26 -18.20
C ASN A 46 -2.82 -3.64 -17.61
N LYS A 47 -1.60 -4.17 -17.80
CA LYS A 47 -1.18 -5.45 -17.23
C LYS A 47 -1.20 -5.45 -15.70
N GLN A 48 -0.70 -4.37 -15.09
CA GLN A 48 -0.69 -4.22 -13.64
C GLN A 48 -2.11 -4.10 -13.10
N TYR A 49 -2.95 -3.29 -13.75
CA TYR A 49 -4.32 -3.07 -13.32
C TYR A 49 -5.22 -4.31 -13.50
N ALA A 50 -5.11 -5.04 -14.61
CA ALA A 50 -5.85 -6.29 -14.82
C ALA A 50 -5.50 -7.34 -13.74
N PHE A 51 -4.22 -7.43 -13.37
CA PHE A 51 -3.80 -8.31 -12.28
C PHE A 51 -4.48 -7.93 -10.95
N PHE A 52 -4.52 -6.63 -10.62
CA PHE A 52 -5.25 -6.12 -9.46
C PHE A 52 -6.73 -6.51 -9.50
N LEU A 53 -7.42 -6.27 -10.61
CA LEU A 53 -8.85 -6.60 -10.76
C LEU A 53 -9.12 -8.09 -10.50
N ASN A 54 -8.25 -8.96 -11.01
CA ASN A 54 -8.32 -10.40 -10.77
C ASN A 54 -8.07 -10.77 -9.30
N LYS A 55 -7.07 -10.16 -8.65
CA LYS A 55 -6.75 -10.42 -7.24
C LYS A 55 -7.84 -9.97 -6.29
N LYS A 56 -8.48 -8.83 -6.58
CA LYS A 56 -9.65 -8.35 -5.84
C LYS A 56 -10.96 -9.03 -6.25
N GLN A 57 -10.93 -9.95 -7.23
CA GLN A 57 -12.10 -10.62 -7.77
C GLN A 57 -13.20 -9.63 -8.18
N VAL A 58 -12.79 -8.54 -8.82
CA VAL A 58 -13.73 -7.49 -9.25
C VAL A 58 -14.69 -8.09 -10.29
N PRO A 59 -16.02 -8.02 -10.07
CA PRO A 59 -17.00 -8.56 -11.01
C PRO A 59 -16.88 -7.92 -12.40
N SER A 60 -17.45 -8.58 -13.42
CA SER A 60 -17.46 -8.09 -14.81
C SER A 60 -18.12 -6.71 -14.99
N SER A 61 -18.89 -6.23 -14.00
CA SER A 61 -19.42 -4.86 -13.98
C SER A 61 -18.34 -3.78 -13.75
N GLY A 62 -17.14 -4.16 -13.28
CA GLY A 62 -16.09 -3.23 -12.88
C GLY A 62 -16.40 -2.47 -11.59
N ILE A 63 -17.38 -2.94 -10.79
CA ILE A 63 -17.82 -2.30 -9.54
C ILE A 63 -17.36 -3.13 -8.35
N LEU A 64 -16.62 -2.50 -7.43
CA LEU A 64 -16.20 -3.07 -6.16
C LEU A 64 -16.76 -2.21 -5.03
N ASN A 65 -17.46 -2.81 -4.05
CA ASN A 65 -18.03 -2.11 -2.90
C ASN A 65 -18.86 -0.86 -3.28
N GLY A 66 -19.65 -0.96 -4.34
CA GLY A 66 -20.48 0.14 -4.86
C GLY A 66 -19.73 1.25 -5.61
N LYS A 67 -18.39 1.14 -5.74
CA LYS A 67 -17.56 2.07 -6.52
C LYS A 67 -17.22 1.47 -7.88
N LYS A 68 -17.57 2.19 -8.95
CA LYS A 68 -17.18 1.81 -10.33
C LYS A 68 -15.71 2.15 -10.54
N LEU A 69 -14.86 1.13 -10.63
CA LEU A 69 -13.41 1.30 -10.76
C LEU A 69 -13.01 1.60 -12.22
N VAL A 70 -13.63 0.90 -13.17
CA VAL A 70 -13.34 1.02 -14.62
C VAL A 70 -14.62 1.20 -15.44
N ASN A 71 -14.52 1.89 -16.57
CA ASN A 71 -15.65 2.08 -17.49
C ASN A 71 -15.84 0.88 -18.44
N VAL A 72 -16.42 -0.20 -17.93
CA VAL A 72 -16.72 -1.38 -18.74
C VAL A 72 -17.63 -1.04 -19.91
N GLY A 73 -17.25 -1.51 -21.11
CA GLY A 73 -17.99 -1.28 -22.35
C GLY A 73 -17.46 -0.13 -23.21
N ASP A 74 -16.56 0.69 -22.68
CA ASP A 74 -15.89 1.73 -23.47
C ASP A 74 -14.72 1.14 -24.28
N GLU A 75 -14.59 1.52 -25.55
CA GLU A 75 -13.55 1.02 -26.45
C GLU A 75 -12.14 1.38 -25.97
N ALA A 76 -11.98 2.52 -25.29
CA ALA A 76 -10.70 2.97 -24.76
C ALA A 76 -10.29 2.25 -23.48
N LEU A 77 -11.17 1.47 -22.84
CA LEU A 77 -10.76 0.55 -21.79
C LEU A 77 -10.02 -0.63 -22.43
N LEU A 78 -8.72 -0.77 -22.14
CA LEU A 78 -7.84 -1.76 -22.76
C LEU A 78 -7.72 -3.06 -21.95
N VAL A 79 -8.60 -3.24 -20.96
CA VAL A 79 -8.81 -4.48 -20.22
C VAL A 79 -10.25 -4.95 -20.39
N ALA A 80 -10.47 -6.24 -20.60
CA ALA A 80 -11.77 -6.84 -20.83
C ALA A 80 -11.97 -8.05 -19.91
N PHE A 81 -13.22 -8.31 -19.51
CA PHE A 81 -13.55 -9.48 -18.70
C PHE A 81 -13.99 -10.62 -19.61
N GLU A 82 -13.18 -11.68 -19.69
CA GLU A 82 -13.35 -12.80 -20.60
C GLU A 82 -13.01 -14.10 -19.86
N ASP A 83 -13.82 -15.16 -20.05
CA ASP A 83 -13.60 -16.47 -19.43
C ASP A 83 -13.46 -16.45 -17.89
N GLY A 84 -14.12 -15.50 -17.22
CA GLY A 84 -14.09 -15.36 -15.76
C GLY A 84 -12.90 -14.58 -15.21
N GLU A 85 -12.08 -13.96 -16.06
CA GLU A 85 -10.93 -13.15 -15.65
C GLU A 85 -10.79 -11.86 -16.47
N TRP A 86 -10.15 -10.85 -15.87
CA TRP A 86 -9.73 -9.64 -16.55
C TRP A 86 -8.47 -9.90 -17.38
N LYS A 87 -8.57 -9.74 -18.69
CA LYS A 87 -7.49 -9.88 -19.68
C LYS A 87 -7.16 -8.53 -20.29
N VAL A 88 -5.89 -8.33 -20.60
CA VAL A 88 -5.47 -7.15 -21.37
C VAL A 88 -5.69 -7.41 -22.86
N LYS A 89 -6.18 -6.41 -23.60
CA LYS A 89 -6.26 -6.49 -25.06
C LYS A 89 -4.85 -6.74 -25.64
N ASN A 90 -4.73 -7.64 -26.60
CA ASN A 90 -3.45 -8.08 -27.16
C ASN A 90 -2.55 -6.90 -27.57
N GLY A 91 -1.33 -6.83 -27.03
CA GLY A 91 -0.35 -5.78 -27.34
C GLY A 91 -0.53 -4.48 -26.54
N MET A 92 -1.51 -4.42 -25.63
CA MET A 92 -1.82 -3.23 -24.83
C MET A 92 -1.28 -3.28 -23.40
N GLU A 93 -0.44 -4.28 -23.07
CA GLU A 93 0.04 -4.60 -21.71
C GLU A 93 0.81 -3.46 -21.05
N ASN A 94 1.56 -2.70 -21.86
CA ASN A 94 2.46 -1.65 -21.41
C ASN A 94 1.91 -0.24 -21.69
N TYR A 95 0.66 -0.12 -22.12
CA TYR A 95 -0.01 1.18 -22.19
C TYR A 95 -0.51 1.55 -20.80
N PRO A 96 -0.52 2.85 -20.45
CA PRO A 96 -1.10 3.30 -19.19
C PRO A 96 -2.58 2.90 -19.13
N ILE A 97 -3.02 2.47 -17.95
CA ILE A 97 -4.45 2.25 -17.71
C ILE A 97 -5.16 3.60 -17.77
N VAL A 98 -6.19 3.67 -18.61
CA VAL A 98 -7.14 4.79 -18.70
C VAL A 98 -8.55 4.24 -18.58
N MET A 99 -9.56 5.12 -18.61
CA MET A 99 -10.94 4.72 -18.30
C MET A 99 -11.06 4.13 -16.88
N VAL A 100 -10.22 4.64 -15.97
CA VAL A 100 -10.20 4.36 -14.54
C VAL A 100 -10.69 5.59 -13.78
N SER A 101 -11.60 5.39 -12.81
CA SER A 101 -12.06 6.47 -11.95
C SER A 101 -11.00 6.82 -10.90
N TYR A 102 -11.15 7.96 -10.22
CA TYR A 102 -10.30 8.27 -9.07
C TYR A 102 -10.39 7.17 -8.00
N PHE A 103 -11.59 6.66 -7.72
CA PHE A 103 -11.80 5.55 -6.79
C PHE A 103 -11.11 4.26 -7.25
N GLY A 104 -11.11 3.98 -8.56
CA GLY A 104 -10.37 2.87 -9.15
C GLY A 104 -8.85 3.00 -8.97
N ALA A 105 -8.32 4.22 -9.06
CA ALA A 105 -6.92 4.51 -8.83
C ALA A 105 -6.54 4.38 -7.35
N VAL A 106 -7.37 4.90 -6.44
CA VAL A 106 -7.17 4.78 -4.98
C VAL A 106 -7.24 3.32 -4.51
N GLU A 107 -8.22 2.53 -4.98
CA GLU A 107 -8.33 1.12 -4.57
C GLU A 107 -7.12 0.30 -5.05
N PHE A 108 -6.63 0.55 -6.27
CA PHE A 108 -5.38 -0.03 -6.73
C PHE A 108 -4.23 0.39 -5.84
N ALA A 109 -4.18 1.68 -5.50
CA ALA A 109 -3.11 2.25 -4.70
C ALA A 109 -3.01 1.57 -3.33
N LYS A 110 -4.12 1.54 -2.59
CA LYS A 110 -4.24 0.86 -1.30
C LYS A 110 -3.93 -0.61 -1.39
N TRP A 111 -4.51 -1.33 -2.37
CA TRP A 111 -4.19 -2.74 -2.59
C TRP A 111 -2.70 -2.98 -2.84
N SER A 112 -2.04 -2.03 -3.52
CA SER A 112 -0.64 -2.13 -3.85
C SER A 112 0.32 -1.80 -2.68
N GLY A 113 -0.21 -1.30 -1.58
CA GLY A 113 0.59 -0.87 -0.44
C GLY A 113 1.23 0.50 -0.63
N GLY A 114 0.57 1.38 -1.37
CA GLY A 114 0.98 2.77 -1.55
C GLY A 114 -0.23 3.68 -1.68
N ARG A 115 -0.02 4.89 -2.18
CA ARG A 115 -1.07 5.88 -2.42
C ARG A 115 -0.84 6.65 -3.70
N LEU A 116 -1.85 7.41 -4.11
CA LEU A 116 -1.65 8.42 -5.15
C LEU A 116 -0.71 9.52 -4.62
N PRO A 117 0.08 10.16 -5.50
CA PRO A 117 0.92 11.28 -5.10
C PRO A 117 0.07 12.51 -4.75
N LYS A 118 0.45 13.24 -3.70
CA LYS A 118 -0.01 14.62 -3.50
C LYS A 118 0.53 15.49 -4.63
N LEU A 119 -0.11 16.62 -4.90
CA LEU A 119 0.37 17.56 -5.93
C LEU A 119 1.82 17.99 -5.73
N SER A 120 2.22 18.26 -4.49
CA SER A 120 3.57 18.67 -4.13
C SER A 120 4.60 17.57 -4.40
N GLU A 121 4.27 16.33 -4.06
CA GLU A 121 5.13 15.15 -4.29
C GLU A 121 5.27 14.86 -5.78
N TRP A 122 4.15 14.89 -6.52
CA TRP A 122 4.16 14.74 -7.96
C TRP A 122 5.02 15.81 -8.63
N THR A 123 4.83 17.08 -8.25
CA THR A 123 5.56 18.23 -8.80
C THR A 123 7.05 18.15 -8.49
N TYR A 124 7.42 17.79 -7.26
CA TYR A 124 8.82 17.61 -6.85
C TYR A 124 9.49 16.45 -7.58
N ALA A 125 8.79 15.32 -7.76
CA ALA A 125 9.31 14.22 -8.56
C ALA A 125 9.45 14.60 -10.04
N ALA A 126 8.44 15.28 -10.63
CA ALA A 126 8.42 15.70 -12.03
C ALA A 126 9.58 16.63 -12.37
N SER A 127 9.91 17.55 -11.46
CA SER A 127 10.96 18.55 -11.64
C SER A 127 12.38 17.98 -11.64
N GLY A 128 12.56 16.70 -11.30
CA GLY A 128 13.87 16.08 -11.12
C GLY A 128 14.36 16.06 -9.67
N ALA A 129 13.50 16.43 -8.71
CA ALA A 129 13.80 16.46 -7.27
C ALA A 129 15.13 17.17 -6.96
N ASP A 130 16.02 16.56 -6.16
CA ASP A 130 17.34 17.12 -5.83
C ASP A 130 18.29 17.26 -7.02
N LYS A 131 17.94 16.68 -8.18
CA LYS A 131 18.69 16.81 -9.44
C LYS A 131 18.01 17.75 -10.43
N SER A 132 17.01 18.52 -9.99
CA SER A 132 16.26 19.41 -10.86
C SER A 132 17.16 20.38 -11.62
N ARG A 133 16.93 20.50 -12.92
CA ARG A 133 17.57 21.53 -13.76
C ARG A 133 16.61 22.67 -14.10
N HIS A 134 15.49 22.78 -13.37
CA HIS A 134 14.46 23.81 -13.55
C HIS A 134 13.91 23.88 -14.98
N PHE A 135 13.71 22.71 -15.59
CA PHE A 135 13.07 22.62 -16.90
C PHE A 135 11.57 22.92 -16.85
N GLU A 136 11.01 23.36 -17.97
CA GLU A 136 9.57 23.62 -18.15
C GLU A 136 8.74 22.33 -18.17
N PHE A 137 9.30 21.27 -18.78
CA PHE A 137 8.74 19.92 -18.84
C PHE A 137 9.66 18.96 -18.08
N ALA A 138 9.13 17.82 -17.64
CA ALA A 138 9.90 16.85 -16.88
C ALA A 138 11.09 16.32 -17.71
N GLY A 139 12.31 16.76 -17.38
CA GLY A 139 13.54 16.37 -18.06
C GLY A 139 13.99 17.24 -19.24
N SER A 140 13.22 18.25 -19.69
CA SER A 140 13.61 19.05 -20.86
C SER A 140 12.80 20.35 -21.01
N ASN A 141 13.37 21.36 -21.67
CA ASN A 141 12.62 22.53 -22.18
C ASN A 141 11.98 22.26 -23.56
N SER A 142 12.21 21.09 -24.15
CA SER A 142 11.61 20.68 -25.42
C SER A 142 10.61 19.56 -25.19
N ILE A 143 9.32 19.89 -25.25
CA ILE A 143 8.22 18.94 -25.03
C ILE A 143 8.32 17.69 -25.92
N ASN A 144 8.77 17.85 -27.18
CA ASN A 144 8.90 16.74 -28.14
C ASN A 144 9.82 15.61 -27.66
N SER A 145 10.79 15.93 -26.81
CA SER A 145 11.77 14.97 -26.28
C SER A 145 11.25 14.14 -25.11
N VAL A 146 10.25 14.65 -24.37
CA VAL A 146 9.81 14.07 -23.10
C VAL A 146 8.34 13.66 -23.10
N ALA A 147 7.54 14.11 -24.09
CA ALA A 147 6.10 13.93 -24.06
C ALA A 147 5.51 13.37 -25.35
N TRP A 148 4.47 12.55 -25.17
CA TRP A 148 3.41 12.34 -26.16
C TRP A 148 2.28 13.33 -25.91
N TYR A 149 2.00 14.21 -26.86
CA TYR A 149 0.98 15.25 -26.74
C TYR A 149 0.30 15.46 -28.10
N LYS A 150 -0.69 16.37 -28.17
CA LYS A 150 -1.58 16.54 -29.33
C LYS A 150 -0.86 16.51 -30.69
N ASP A 151 0.29 17.17 -30.80
CA ASP A 151 0.94 17.38 -32.09
C ASP A 151 1.89 16.23 -32.50
N ASN A 152 2.25 15.32 -31.59
CA ASN A 152 3.17 14.22 -31.88
C ASN A 152 2.67 12.82 -31.49
N SER A 153 1.50 12.71 -30.86
CA SER A 153 0.95 11.43 -30.38
C SER A 153 0.26 10.62 -31.47
N ASN A 154 0.01 11.20 -32.65
CA ASN A 154 -0.87 10.63 -33.68
C ASN A 154 -2.30 10.34 -33.18
N GLY A 155 -2.75 11.06 -32.15
CA GLY A 155 -4.12 10.95 -31.65
C GLY A 155 -4.41 9.69 -30.83
N HIS A 156 -3.39 9.09 -30.21
CA HIS A 156 -3.56 7.94 -29.33
C HIS A 156 -2.54 7.90 -28.18
N LEU A 157 -2.84 7.10 -27.15
CA LEU A 157 -1.90 6.74 -26.07
C LEU A 157 -0.69 5.98 -26.62
N HIS A 158 0.42 5.99 -25.89
CA HIS A 158 1.61 5.21 -26.22
C HIS A 158 2.00 4.29 -25.06
N PRO A 159 2.76 3.20 -25.33
CA PRO A 159 3.37 2.43 -24.26
C PRO A 159 4.22 3.34 -23.36
N VAL A 160 4.23 3.07 -22.06
CA VAL A 160 5.03 3.83 -21.10
C VAL A 160 6.54 3.74 -21.42
N GLY A 161 7.28 4.78 -21.08
CA GLY A 161 8.73 4.85 -21.18
C GLY A 161 9.28 5.02 -22.60
N LYS A 162 8.48 5.54 -23.54
CA LYS A 162 8.90 5.70 -24.95
C LYS A 162 9.49 7.07 -25.29
N LYS A 163 9.47 8.01 -24.34
CA LYS A 163 10.16 9.30 -24.42
C LYS A 163 11.28 9.39 -23.38
N ASN A 164 12.03 10.47 -23.36
CA ASN A 164 13.11 10.66 -22.39
C ASN A 164 12.53 10.81 -20.97
N ALA A 165 13.21 10.21 -19.99
CA ALA A 165 12.92 10.45 -18.58
C ALA A 165 13.44 11.81 -18.11
N ASN A 166 13.00 12.21 -16.92
CA ASN A 166 13.59 13.33 -16.19
C ASN A 166 14.95 12.97 -15.54
N GLU A 167 15.52 13.92 -14.81
CA GLU A 167 16.88 13.86 -14.24
C GLU A 167 17.09 12.73 -13.21
N ILE A 168 15.99 12.18 -12.68
CA ILE A 168 16.00 11.05 -11.77
C ILE A 168 15.53 9.76 -12.45
N GLY A 169 15.14 9.77 -13.73
CA GLY A 169 14.77 8.55 -14.45
C GLY A 169 13.30 8.15 -14.31
N ILE A 170 12.42 9.13 -14.07
CA ILE A 170 10.96 8.98 -14.14
C ILE A 170 10.49 9.41 -15.52
N PHE A 171 9.67 8.58 -16.16
CA PHE A 171 9.17 8.78 -17.51
C PHE A 171 7.74 9.33 -17.50
N ASP A 172 7.36 9.95 -18.62
CA ASP A 172 5.99 10.32 -18.97
C ASP A 172 5.30 11.25 -17.95
N MET A 173 6.08 11.97 -17.13
CA MET A 173 5.58 13.06 -16.27
C MET A 173 5.14 14.30 -17.08
N SER A 174 5.31 14.27 -18.40
CA SER A 174 4.79 15.27 -19.33
C SER A 174 4.16 14.54 -20.51
N GLY A 175 2.85 14.67 -20.71
CA GLY A 175 2.10 14.01 -21.78
C GLY A 175 1.70 12.55 -21.48
N ASN A 176 1.44 11.80 -22.54
CA ASN A 176 0.89 10.43 -22.53
C ASN A 176 -0.48 10.34 -21.85
N ALA A 177 -0.55 10.21 -20.53
CA ALA A 177 -1.81 10.25 -19.77
C ALA A 177 -1.73 11.28 -18.65
N TRP A 178 -2.83 11.99 -18.41
CA TRP A 178 -3.01 12.75 -17.19
C TRP A 178 -2.99 11.80 -16.02
N GLU A 179 -2.49 12.24 -14.86
CA GLU A 179 -2.34 11.38 -13.71
C GLU A 179 -3.12 11.89 -12.51
N TRP A 180 -4.06 11.10 -12.02
CA TRP A 180 -4.76 11.39 -10.77
C TRP A 180 -3.77 11.63 -9.62
N CYS A 181 -3.98 12.73 -8.89
CA CYS A 181 -3.31 13.02 -7.63
C CYS A 181 -4.26 12.83 -6.46
N LEU A 182 -3.69 12.55 -5.29
CA LEU A 182 -4.42 12.34 -4.04
C LEU A 182 -5.26 13.56 -3.67
N ASN A 183 -6.52 13.31 -3.36
CA ASN A 183 -7.43 14.24 -2.71
C ASN A 183 -8.20 13.50 -1.61
N ASP A 184 -7.80 13.71 -0.36
CA ASP A 184 -8.36 13.04 0.82
C ASP A 184 -9.61 13.76 1.37
N GLU A 185 -9.97 14.91 0.79
CA GLU A 185 -11.10 15.71 1.26
C GLU A 185 -12.43 15.35 0.59
N ILE A 186 -12.45 14.37 -0.32
CA ILE A 186 -13.63 13.99 -1.11
C ILE A 186 -14.74 13.46 -0.21
N LYS A 187 -15.85 14.21 -0.10
CA LYS A 187 -17.03 13.79 0.69
C LYS A 187 -18.12 13.17 -0.19
N ASP A 188 -18.22 13.60 -1.44
CA ASP A 188 -19.17 13.04 -2.40
C ASP A 188 -18.63 12.95 -3.85
N ASN A 189 -19.43 12.37 -4.75
CA ASN A 189 -19.02 12.07 -6.12
C ASN A 189 -18.92 13.30 -7.05
N ASN A 190 -19.41 14.47 -6.63
CA ASN A 190 -19.42 15.70 -7.43
C ASN A 190 -18.24 16.63 -7.14
N GLU A 191 -17.42 16.30 -6.14
CA GLU A 191 -16.22 17.07 -5.80
C GLU A 191 -15.12 16.95 -6.86
N PHE A 192 -14.10 17.78 -6.81
CA PHE A 192 -13.02 17.79 -7.81
C PHE A 192 -11.79 17.04 -7.33
N CYS A 193 -11.30 16.14 -8.18
CA CYS A 193 -9.96 15.54 -8.07
C CYS A 193 -9.04 16.21 -9.07
N LEU A 194 -7.79 16.42 -8.69
CA LEU A 194 -6.79 17.00 -9.56
C LEU A 194 -5.99 15.92 -10.28
N HIS A 195 -5.59 16.24 -11.51
CA HIS A 195 -4.66 15.43 -12.27
C HIS A 195 -3.59 16.29 -12.96
N MET A 196 -2.40 15.72 -13.11
CA MET A 196 -1.17 16.41 -13.50
C MET A 196 -0.55 15.83 -14.78
N GLY A 197 0.34 16.60 -15.42
CA GLY A 197 1.27 16.08 -16.43
C GLY A 197 0.85 16.24 -17.89
N GLY A 198 -0.41 16.48 -18.22
CA GLY A 198 -0.86 16.52 -19.62
C GLY A 198 -1.18 15.13 -20.15
N SER A 199 -1.54 15.03 -21.44
CA SER A 199 -1.83 13.75 -22.07
C SER A 199 -1.63 13.82 -23.58
N TRP A 200 -1.77 12.69 -24.24
CA TRP A 200 -1.63 12.50 -25.68
C TRP A 200 -2.53 13.42 -26.53
N TYR A 201 -3.66 13.89 -26.01
CA TYR A 201 -4.58 14.80 -26.73
C TYR A 201 -4.42 16.27 -26.33
N ALA A 202 -3.65 16.55 -25.26
CA ALA A 202 -3.53 17.89 -24.72
C ALA A 202 -2.48 18.71 -25.48
N GLY A 203 -2.70 20.03 -25.57
CA GLY A 203 -1.73 20.96 -26.15
C GLY A 203 -0.48 21.12 -25.27
N GLN A 204 0.59 21.70 -25.84
CA GLN A 204 1.89 21.80 -25.17
C GLN A 204 1.84 22.42 -23.76
N ALA A 205 1.03 23.47 -23.56
CA ALA A 205 0.95 24.14 -22.25
C ALA A 205 0.49 23.20 -21.13
N ALA A 206 -0.28 22.15 -21.46
CA ALA A 206 -0.76 21.18 -20.49
C ALA A 206 0.30 20.16 -20.07
N GLY A 207 1.38 20.01 -20.83
CA GLY A 207 2.49 19.12 -20.49
C GLY A 207 3.47 19.70 -19.46
N ARG A 208 3.33 20.98 -19.11
CA ARG A 208 4.21 21.66 -18.15
C ARG A 208 4.09 21.02 -16.76
N ILE A 209 5.19 20.99 -16.01
CA ILE A 209 5.21 20.44 -14.64
C ILE A 209 4.16 21.12 -13.73
N SER A 210 3.88 22.40 -13.93
CA SER A 210 2.92 23.16 -13.12
C SER A 210 1.46 23.07 -13.61
N ALA A 211 1.22 22.44 -14.76
CA ALA A 211 -0.12 22.32 -15.33
C ALA A 211 -0.95 21.32 -14.54
N ARG A 212 -2.12 21.76 -14.11
CA ARG A 212 -3.09 21.00 -13.32
C ARG A 212 -4.48 21.21 -13.86
N TYR A 213 -5.27 20.14 -13.88
CA TYR A 213 -6.66 20.15 -14.28
C TYR A 213 -7.48 19.37 -13.25
N GLY A 214 -8.79 19.62 -13.22
CA GLY A 214 -9.70 18.99 -12.28
C GLY A 214 -10.85 18.30 -13.01
N ASN A 215 -11.31 17.20 -12.43
CA ASN A 215 -12.52 16.50 -12.87
C ASN A 215 -13.23 15.88 -11.66
N SER A 216 -14.47 15.43 -11.84
CA SER A 216 -15.17 14.63 -10.82
C SER A 216 -14.41 13.30 -10.57
N PRO A 217 -14.39 12.75 -9.34
CA PRO A 217 -13.80 11.44 -9.04
C PRO A 217 -14.45 10.30 -9.81
N THR A 218 -15.65 10.49 -10.35
CA THR A 218 -16.38 9.50 -11.15
C THR A 218 -16.17 9.67 -12.65
N HIS A 219 -15.40 10.67 -13.07
CA HIS A 219 -15.08 10.91 -14.47
C HIS A 219 -14.22 9.77 -15.03
N PHE A 220 -14.64 9.25 -16.17
CA PHE A 220 -13.85 8.30 -16.96
C PHE A 220 -13.37 9.00 -18.23
N SER A 221 -12.09 8.87 -18.51
CA SER A 221 -11.46 9.47 -19.68
C SER A 221 -10.44 8.53 -20.29
N ASN A 222 -10.34 8.55 -21.61
CA ASN A 222 -9.35 7.80 -22.41
C ASN A 222 -7.94 8.41 -22.33
N SER A 223 -7.75 9.41 -21.48
CA SER A 223 -6.51 10.16 -21.35
C SER A 223 -6.09 10.38 -19.90
N VAL A 224 -6.84 9.85 -18.93
CA VAL A 224 -6.55 10.00 -17.50
C VAL A 224 -6.28 8.62 -16.93
N GLY A 225 -5.06 8.44 -16.45
CA GLY A 225 -4.58 7.29 -15.69
C GLY A 225 -4.03 7.78 -14.35
N PHE A 226 -3.01 7.09 -13.85
CA PHE A 226 -2.36 7.45 -12.59
C PHE A 226 -0.99 6.78 -12.45
N ARG A 227 -0.22 7.27 -11.49
CA ARG A 227 0.99 6.61 -10.99
C ARG A 227 0.95 6.51 -9.48
N MET A 228 1.90 5.75 -8.95
CA MET A 228 1.90 5.34 -7.55
C MET A 228 3.10 5.90 -6.81
N ILE A 229 2.88 6.31 -5.57
CA ILE A 229 3.96 6.46 -4.60
C ILE A 229 3.80 5.44 -3.48
N PHE A 230 4.92 5.10 -2.89
CA PHE A 230 5.05 4.17 -1.78
C PHE A 230 5.87 4.86 -0.70
N PRO A 231 5.65 4.51 0.57
CA PRO A 231 6.64 4.82 1.57
C PRO A 231 8.00 4.27 1.15
N LEU A 232 9.07 4.87 1.68
CA LEU A 232 10.34 4.17 1.68
C LEU A 232 10.14 2.84 2.40
N ASP A 233 10.59 1.74 1.80
CA ASP A 233 10.76 0.52 2.56
C ASP A 233 11.60 0.86 3.80
N PRO A 234 11.25 0.32 4.98
CA PRO A 234 11.97 0.61 6.21
C PRO A 234 13.42 0.16 6.04
N MET A 235 14.29 1.07 5.63
CA MET A 235 15.74 0.87 5.55
C MET A 235 16.31 1.49 6.82
N VAL A 236 15.91 0.91 7.95
CA VAL A 236 16.29 1.37 9.29
C VAL A 236 17.63 0.75 9.67
N ASN A 237 18.74 1.42 9.40
CA ASN A 237 19.99 1.08 10.09
C ASN A 237 19.91 1.71 11.49
N ILE A 238 20.13 0.92 12.56
CA ILE A 238 20.12 1.43 13.93
C ILE A 238 21.11 2.58 14.16
N GLU A 239 22.21 2.63 13.41
CA GLU A 239 23.18 3.75 13.48
C GLU A 239 22.59 5.08 13.00
N ASN A 240 21.58 5.03 12.13
CA ASN A 240 20.93 6.19 11.51
C ASN A 240 19.44 6.27 11.85
N TYR A 241 18.98 5.45 12.80
CA TYR A 241 17.59 5.47 13.22
C TYR A 241 17.37 6.64 14.18
N HIS A 242 16.47 7.53 13.80
CA HIS A 242 16.19 8.75 14.56
C HIS A 242 14.94 8.64 15.44
N GLY A 243 14.26 7.49 15.43
CA GLY A 243 13.16 7.24 16.34
C GLY A 243 13.65 7.01 17.78
N ILE A 244 12.81 7.38 18.74
CA ILE A 244 13.07 7.25 20.17
C ILE A 244 12.16 6.13 20.70
N PRO A 245 12.67 5.14 21.44
CA PRO A 245 11.82 4.10 22.02
C PRO A 245 10.69 4.69 22.85
N TRP A 246 9.51 4.07 22.83
CA TRP A 246 8.41 4.49 23.69
C TRP A 246 8.85 4.62 25.15
N ASN A 247 8.59 5.78 25.76
CA ASN A 247 9.00 6.10 27.13
C ASN A 247 10.51 5.88 27.39
N ASP A 248 11.34 6.21 26.38
CA ASP A 248 12.80 6.07 26.37
C ASP A 248 13.31 4.65 26.67
N LYS A 249 12.47 3.63 26.47
CA LYS A 249 12.79 2.24 26.83
C LYS A 249 12.44 1.25 25.72
N ALA A 250 13.48 0.58 25.22
CA ALA A 250 13.31 -0.53 24.29
C ALA A 250 12.53 -1.70 24.93
N GLN A 251 11.66 -2.31 24.15
CA GLN A 251 10.88 -3.48 24.57
C GLN A 251 11.77 -4.74 24.58
N LYS A 252 11.67 -5.61 25.59
CA LYS A 252 12.61 -6.73 25.75
C LYS A 252 12.11 -8.00 25.07
N ILE A 253 13.00 -8.70 24.38
CA ILE A 253 12.76 -10.07 23.89
C ILE A 253 13.82 -11.06 24.46
N PRO A 254 13.46 -12.30 24.82
CA PRO A 254 12.13 -12.91 24.78
C PRO A 254 11.15 -12.18 25.69
N GLY A 255 9.90 -12.08 25.27
CA GLY A 255 8.91 -11.21 25.91
C GLY A 255 7.73 -10.88 25.01
N THR A 256 6.94 -9.91 25.47
CA THR A 256 5.83 -9.34 24.72
C THR A 256 6.24 -7.96 24.24
N LEU A 257 6.09 -7.71 22.94
CA LEU A 257 6.21 -6.40 22.32
C LEU A 257 4.79 -5.88 22.08
N GLN A 258 4.42 -4.80 22.78
CA GLN A 258 3.14 -4.11 22.63
C GLN A 258 3.16 -3.24 21.37
N CYS A 259 2.17 -3.42 20.49
CA CYS A 259 2.13 -2.78 19.17
C CYS A 259 1.77 -1.28 19.28
N GLU A 260 0.98 -0.89 20.26
CA GLU A 260 0.64 0.49 20.57
C GLU A 260 1.84 1.29 21.11
N PHE A 261 2.83 0.61 21.70
CA PHE A 261 4.06 1.22 22.26
C PHE A 261 5.20 1.24 21.24
N PHE A 262 4.87 1.66 20.03
CA PHE A 262 5.84 1.91 18.98
C PHE A 262 6.71 3.13 19.26
N ASP A 263 7.81 3.27 18.53
CA ASP A 263 8.75 4.36 18.75
C ASP A 263 8.12 5.74 18.44
N GLN A 264 8.72 6.80 18.96
CA GLN A 264 8.40 8.19 18.67
C GLN A 264 9.32 8.70 17.56
N GLY A 265 8.83 9.57 16.68
CA GLY A 265 9.63 10.11 15.58
C GLY A 265 8.80 10.67 14.43
N GLY A 266 7.55 10.22 14.33
CA GLY A 266 6.59 10.67 13.34
C GLY A 266 6.70 9.93 12.00
N GLU A 267 5.89 10.41 11.06
CA GLU A 267 5.74 9.89 9.71
C GLU A 267 7.08 9.82 8.96
N GLY A 268 7.38 8.66 8.38
CA GLY A 268 8.63 8.37 7.68
C GLY A 268 9.82 8.03 8.60
N VAL A 269 9.67 8.17 9.93
CA VAL A 269 10.71 7.84 10.92
C VAL A 269 10.29 6.63 11.75
N SER A 270 9.26 6.77 12.59
CA SER A 270 8.80 5.72 13.50
C SER A 270 7.62 4.91 12.95
N PHE A 271 6.92 5.45 11.94
CA PHE A 271 5.85 4.76 11.23
C PHE A 271 5.66 5.36 9.83
N HIS A 272 4.90 4.66 9.01
CA HIS A 272 4.20 5.20 7.86
C HIS A 272 2.73 4.83 7.98
N ASP A 273 1.87 5.84 7.90
CA ASP A 273 0.44 5.68 7.76
C ASP A 273 -0.01 6.10 6.34
N ASN A 274 -1.01 5.42 5.79
CA ASN A 274 -1.50 5.72 4.45
C ASN A 274 -2.27 7.05 4.40
N ASP A 275 -2.77 7.51 5.54
CA ASP A 275 -3.34 8.83 5.68
C ASP A 275 -2.77 9.59 6.90
N LEU A 276 -3.40 10.71 7.27
CA LEU A 276 -2.92 11.58 8.33
C LEU A 276 -3.86 11.59 9.55
N VAL A 277 -4.82 10.66 9.60
CA VAL A 277 -5.94 10.66 10.52
C VAL A 277 -5.85 9.44 11.43
N ASN A 278 -5.83 9.68 12.74
CA ASN A 278 -6.07 8.64 13.72
C ASN A 278 -7.59 8.37 13.81
N SER A 279 -8.05 7.35 13.10
CA SER A 279 -9.45 6.90 13.06
C SER A 279 -9.95 6.42 14.42
N GLY A 280 -9.04 5.98 15.31
CA GLY A 280 -9.38 5.52 16.64
C GLY A 280 -9.35 6.63 17.69
N SER A 281 -8.17 7.09 18.11
CA SER A 281 -7.99 8.17 19.09
C SER A 281 -8.34 9.52 18.47
N GLY A 282 -9.27 10.28 19.08
CA GLY A 282 -9.80 11.52 18.52
C GLY A 282 -10.86 11.35 17.43
N GLY A 283 -10.82 10.25 16.67
CA GLY A 283 -11.85 9.84 15.72
C GLY A 283 -13.02 9.12 16.40
N LEU A 284 -12.95 7.78 16.45
CA LEU A 284 -13.95 6.94 17.09
C LEU A 284 -14.09 7.22 18.60
N ASN A 285 -12.98 7.55 19.27
CA ASN A 285 -12.89 7.87 20.68
C ASN A 285 -12.68 9.40 20.83
N PRO A 286 -13.73 10.22 21.08
CA PRO A 286 -13.59 11.67 21.14
C PRO A 286 -12.66 12.14 22.27
N GLU A 287 -11.97 13.26 22.05
CA GLU A 287 -11.16 13.94 23.07
C GLU A 287 -12.02 14.29 24.31
N ASP A 288 -11.60 13.83 25.48
CA ASP A 288 -12.35 13.95 26.74
C ASP A 288 -11.47 14.10 28.00
N GLY A 289 -10.18 14.29 27.81
CA GLY A 289 -9.10 14.34 28.80
C GLY A 289 -8.58 12.97 29.25
N THR A 290 -9.11 11.86 28.73
CA THR A 290 -8.72 10.51 29.19
C THR A 290 -7.58 9.91 28.37
N PHE A 291 -6.72 9.16 29.07
CA PHE A 291 -5.57 8.49 28.45
C PHE A 291 -5.96 7.57 27.30
N LEU A 292 -7.06 6.81 27.43
CA LEU A 292 -7.46 5.82 26.42
C LEU A 292 -8.02 6.46 25.14
N ASN A 293 -8.74 7.58 25.24
CA ASN A 293 -9.27 8.26 24.06
C ASN A 293 -8.22 9.10 23.34
N GLU A 294 -7.22 9.60 24.07
CA GLU A 294 -6.24 10.55 23.55
C GLU A 294 -4.86 9.94 23.32
N PHE A 295 -4.66 8.64 23.56
CA PHE A 295 -3.37 8.00 23.37
C PHE A 295 -2.89 8.19 21.93
N ARG A 296 -1.81 8.96 21.78
CA ARG A 296 -1.17 9.31 20.49
C ARG A 296 -2.12 9.97 19.48
N ILE A 297 -3.13 10.70 19.95
CA ILE A 297 -4.13 11.41 19.12
C ILE A 297 -3.53 12.34 18.05
N ASN A 298 -2.32 12.84 18.26
CA ASN A 298 -1.63 13.75 17.34
C ASN A 298 -0.73 13.03 16.31
N GLU A 299 -0.75 11.71 16.29
CA GLU A 299 -0.02 10.87 15.33
C GLU A 299 -1.01 10.11 14.46
N SER A 300 -0.65 9.83 13.21
CA SER A 300 -1.59 9.23 12.24
C SER A 300 -1.84 7.75 12.46
N VAL A 301 -0.94 7.01 13.11
CA VAL A 301 -1.16 5.58 13.40
C VAL A 301 -2.46 5.38 14.14
N ASP A 302 -3.35 4.61 13.54
CA ASP A 302 -4.66 4.28 14.10
C ASP A 302 -4.56 3.49 15.40
N ILE A 303 -4.99 4.11 16.50
CA ILE A 303 -4.99 3.51 17.83
C ILE A 303 -6.40 3.47 18.39
N SER A 304 -6.81 2.32 18.93
CA SER A 304 -7.96 2.29 19.82
C SER A 304 -7.68 1.36 21.00
N TYR A 305 -8.72 1.01 21.74
CA TYR A 305 -8.61 0.13 22.88
C TYR A 305 -9.83 -0.78 22.97
N THR A 306 -9.64 -1.94 23.58
CA THR A 306 -10.68 -2.94 23.79
C THR A 306 -11.75 -2.41 24.75
N LYS A 307 -13.01 -2.55 24.36
CA LYS A 307 -14.16 -2.01 25.08
C LYS A 307 -15.09 -3.12 25.55
N SER A 308 -15.58 -2.94 26.78
CA SER A 308 -16.68 -3.74 27.31
C SER A 308 -18.01 -3.45 26.59
N ARG A 309 -19.13 -3.98 27.12
CA ARG A 309 -20.50 -3.76 26.61
C ARG A 309 -20.77 -4.38 25.24
N LYS A 310 -20.28 -5.60 25.03
CA LYS A 310 -20.47 -6.38 23.79
C LYS A 310 -19.77 -5.82 22.54
N ILE A 311 -18.78 -4.93 22.71
CA ILE A 311 -17.88 -4.54 21.62
C ILE A 311 -16.81 -5.63 21.49
N ASP A 312 -15.80 -5.60 22.37
CA ASP A 312 -14.71 -6.57 22.41
C ASP A 312 -14.96 -7.71 23.40
N ASP A 313 -15.95 -7.59 24.29
CA ASP A 313 -16.54 -8.72 25.01
C ASP A 313 -17.53 -9.45 24.08
N ASN A 314 -16.98 -10.16 23.10
CA ASN A 314 -17.73 -10.75 21.99
C ASN A 314 -17.83 -12.28 22.16
N PRO A 315 -19.02 -12.90 22.00
CA PRO A 315 -19.17 -14.36 22.07
C PRO A 315 -18.39 -15.13 21.00
N TYR A 316 -17.97 -14.46 19.92
CA TYR A 316 -17.20 -15.06 18.83
C TYR A 316 -15.69 -14.87 18.98
N ASN A 317 -15.23 -14.28 20.09
CA ASN A 317 -13.81 -14.26 20.42
C ASN A 317 -13.29 -15.69 20.54
N ILE A 318 -12.21 -15.98 19.81
CA ILE A 318 -11.45 -17.23 19.96
C ILE A 318 -10.62 -17.15 21.24
N VAL A 319 -10.07 -15.96 21.52
CA VAL A 319 -9.38 -15.63 22.77
C VAL A 319 -10.00 -14.36 23.33
N GLN A 320 -10.37 -14.37 24.60
CA GLN A 320 -10.88 -13.17 25.27
C GLN A 320 -9.75 -12.17 25.51
N PRO A 321 -9.85 -10.94 24.99
CA PRO A 321 -8.87 -9.91 25.27
C PRO A 321 -9.07 -9.37 26.69
N ALA A 322 -8.02 -8.78 27.26
CA ALA A 322 -8.23 -7.89 28.41
C ALA A 322 -8.95 -6.63 27.94
N MET A 323 -9.83 -6.08 28.78
CA MET A 323 -10.53 -4.82 28.51
C MET A 323 -9.62 -3.63 28.81
N ASP A 324 -9.92 -2.49 28.19
CA ASP A 324 -9.17 -1.25 28.31
C ASP A 324 -7.68 -1.42 27.93
N GLN A 325 -7.39 -2.33 27.00
CA GLN A 325 -6.08 -2.53 26.38
C GLN A 325 -6.02 -1.81 25.05
N LEU A 326 -5.00 -0.99 24.86
CA LEU A 326 -4.72 -0.31 23.60
C LEU A 326 -4.33 -1.33 22.52
N TYR A 327 -4.59 -1.00 21.27
CA TYR A 327 -4.16 -1.77 20.11
C TYR A 327 -3.97 -0.85 18.90
N VAL A 328 -3.10 -1.26 17.98
CA VAL A 328 -3.02 -0.68 16.63
C VAL A 328 -4.15 -1.28 15.79
N GLY A 329 -4.92 -0.46 15.10
CA GLY A 329 -6.07 -0.90 14.31
C GLY A 329 -6.09 -0.31 12.90
N TRP A 330 -7.21 -0.47 12.19
CA TRP A 330 -7.48 0.14 10.87
C TRP A 330 -6.40 -0.03 9.80
N THR A 331 -5.48 -0.96 10.04
CA THR A 331 -4.26 -1.09 9.25
C THR A 331 -4.55 -1.23 7.75
N GLU A 332 -3.78 -0.58 6.90
CA GLU A 332 -3.86 -0.74 5.45
C GLU A 332 -2.55 -1.31 4.87
N PRO A 333 -2.60 -2.03 3.74
CA PRO A 333 -1.37 -2.44 3.07
C PRO A 333 -0.47 -1.22 2.80
N GLY A 334 0.84 -1.40 2.95
CA GLY A 334 1.82 -0.33 2.77
C GLY A 334 2.30 0.28 4.08
N GLU A 335 1.44 0.33 5.08
CA GLU A 335 1.76 0.86 6.40
C GLU A 335 2.84 0.04 7.09
N TRP A 336 3.61 0.74 7.92
CA TRP A 336 4.61 0.10 8.75
C TRP A 336 4.85 0.86 10.05
N ILE A 337 5.27 0.13 11.08
CA ILE A 337 5.49 0.66 12.42
C ILE A 337 6.82 0.12 12.98
N ASN A 338 7.65 0.99 13.53
CA ASN A 338 8.96 0.66 14.10
C ASN A 338 8.92 0.53 15.63
N TYR A 339 9.65 -0.47 16.12
CA TYR A 339 9.78 -0.80 17.52
C TYR A 339 11.24 -1.02 17.88
N SER A 340 11.75 -0.23 18.81
CA SER A 340 13.04 -0.46 19.43
C SER A 340 12.94 -1.60 20.42
N ILE A 341 13.77 -2.63 20.21
CA ILE A 341 13.83 -3.81 21.07
C ILE A 341 15.23 -4.03 21.66
N GLU A 342 15.27 -4.72 22.80
CA GLU A 342 16.48 -5.29 23.37
C GLU A 342 16.36 -6.82 23.41
N ALA A 343 17.06 -7.50 22.50
CA ALA A 343 17.20 -8.93 22.51
C ALA A 343 18.24 -9.34 23.55
N THR A 344 17.79 -10.03 24.60
CA THR A 344 18.63 -10.41 25.74
C THR A 344 19.63 -11.52 25.40
N GLN A 345 19.40 -12.28 24.33
CA GLN A 345 20.29 -13.33 23.84
C GLN A 345 20.20 -13.54 22.31
N THR A 346 21.25 -14.10 21.71
CA THR A 346 21.20 -14.55 20.31
C THR A 346 20.46 -15.88 20.25
N ALA A 347 19.35 -15.93 19.52
CA ALA A 347 18.53 -17.14 19.42
C ALA A 347 17.62 -17.12 18.18
N ASN A 348 17.00 -18.27 17.90
CA ASN A 348 15.80 -18.31 17.08
C ASN A 348 14.59 -18.16 18.00
N TYR A 349 13.77 -17.14 17.73
CA TYR A 349 12.57 -16.83 18.49
C TYR A 349 11.33 -17.34 17.76
N SER A 350 10.42 -18.00 18.45
CA SER A 350 9.06 -18.23 17.96
C SER A 350 8.30 -16.91 18.02
N LEU A 351 7.68 -16.53 16.91
CA LEU A 351 6.80 -15.36 16.85
C LEU A 351 5.34 -15.79 17.01
N GLY A 352 4.65 -15.25 18.00
CA GLY A 352 3.20 -15.25 18.11
C GLY A 352 2.62 -13.83 18.03
N LEU A 353 1.30 -13.71 17.99
CA LEU A 353 0.59 -12.43 18.00
C LEU A 353 -0.83 -12.56 18.55
N MET A 354 -1.34 -11.46 19.13
CA MET A 354 -2.74 -11.27 19.52
C MET A 354 -3.38 -10.23 18.59
N TYR A 355 -4.47 -10.59 17.92
CA TYR A 355 -4.99 -9.82 16.79
C TYR A 355 -6.48 -10.03 16.53
N THR A 356 -7.04 -9.15 15.69
CA THR A 356 -8.29 -9.37 14.94
C THR A 356 -8.02 -9.16 13.45
N ALA A 357 -8.84 -9.76 12.57
CA ALA A 357 -8.72 -9.59 11.12
C ALA A 357 -10.07 -9.81 10.43
N SER A 358 -10.68 -8.76 9.87
CA SER A 358 -12.00 -8.89 9.21
C SER A 358 -11.95 -9.66 7.88
N GLY A 359 -10.76 -9.93 7.36
CA GLY A 359 -10.48 -10.82 6.22
C GLY A 359 -9.07 -11.40 6.31
N ASP A 360 -8.72 -12.33 5.41
CA ASP A 360 -7.36 -12.86 5.35
C ASP A 360 -6.38 -11.76 4.92
N GLY A 361 -5.34 -11.52 5.70
CA GLY A 361 -4.31 -10.52 5.45
C GLY A 361 -2.91 -11.10 5.41
N SER A 362 -1.92 -10.23 5.28
CA SER A 362 -0.52 -10.63 5.49
C SER A 362 0.34 -9.50 6.00
N ILE A 363 1.40 -9.88 6.72
CA ILE A 363 2.40 -8.98 7.30
C ILE A 363 3.82 -9.47 7.01
N GLU A 364 4.81 -8.62 7.19
CA GLU A 364 6.23 -8.99 7.16
C GLU A 364 6.99 -8.22 8.24
N LEU A 365 7.91 -8.89 8.92
CA LEU A 365 8.82 -8.26 9.86
C LEU A 365 10.18 -8.00 9.22
N PHE A 366 10.74 -6.83 9.55
CA PHE A 366 12.11 -6.45 9.23
C PHE A 366 12.91 -6.29 10.53
N LEU A 367 14.20 -6.61 10.49
CA LEU A 367 15.16 -6.36 11.56
C LEU A 367 16.27 -5.47 11.03
N ASP A 368 16.44 -4.29 11.63
CA ASP A 368 17.42 -3.29 11.21
C ASP A 368 17.36 -3.05 9.68
N GLY A 369 16.12 -2.86 9.20
CA GLY A 369 15.79 -2.57 7.82
C GLY A 369 16.00 -3.71 6.82
N LYS A 370 16.22 -4.93 7.30
CA LYS A 370 16.36 -6.12 6.44
C LYS A 370 15.21 -7.10 6.69
N PRO A 371 14.69 -7.78 5.65
CA PRO A 371 13.65 -8.79 5.82
C PRO A 371 14.06 -9.84 6.87
N LEU A 372 13.19 -10.10 7.84
CA LEU A 372 13.43 -11.04 8.93
C LEU A 372 12.56 -12.30 8.79
N SER A 373 11.27 -12.13 8.52
CA SER A 373 10.29 -13.23 8.53
C SER A 373 9.91 -13.77 7.15
N GLY A 374 10.09 -12.98 6.09
CA GLY A 374 9.30 -13.11 4.86
C GLY A 374 7.82 -12.78 5.09
N VAL A 375 7.02 -12.86 4.03
CA VAL A 375 5.56 -12.59 4.11
C VAL A 375 4.85 -13.71 4.87
N MET A 376 4.12 -13.33 5.92
CA MET A 376 3.34 -14.21 6.79
C MET A 376 1.85 -13.95 6.59
N GLY A 377 1.06 -15.01 6.36
CA GLY A 377 -0.40 -14.90 6.26
C GLY A 377 -1.05 -14.77 7.63
N ILE A 378 -2.00 -13.85 7.75
CA ILE A 378 -2.83 -13.63 8.93
C ILE A 378 -4.25 -14.08 8.58
N PRO A 379 -4.75 -15.20 9.14
CA PRO A 379 -6.08 -15.70 8.79
C PRO A 379 -7.17 -14.80 9.38
N SER A 380 -8.29 -14.72 8.69
CA SER A 380 -9.44 -13.96 9.14
C SER A 380 -9.99 -14.48 10.49
N THR A 381 -10.44 -13.56 11.33
CA THR A 381 -11.24 -13.83 12.53
C THR A 381 -12.75 -13.59 12.29
N ARG A 382 -13.14 -13.34 11.03
CA ARG A 382 -14.54 -13.14 10.65
C ARG A 382 -15.38 -14.37 11.00
N ASN A 383 -16.57 -14.13 11.55
CA ASN A 383 -17.50 -15.20 11.93
C ASN A 383 -18.83 -15.00 11.20
N THR A 384 -19.30 -16.03 10.50
CA THR A 384 -20.54 -15.98 9.70
C THR A 384 -21.81 -15.91 10.55
N LEU A 385 -21.72 -16.20 11.86
CA LEU A 385 -22.82 -16.07 12.81
C LEU A 385 -22.93 -14.65 13.38
N GLU A 386 -21.92 -13.80 13.21
CA GLU A 386 -22.00 -12.40 13.63
C GLU A 386 -22.79 -11.60 12.59
N ALA A 387 -24.02 -11.24 12.97
CA ALA A 387 -24.93 -10.47 12.12
C ALA A 387 -24.57 -8.97 12.03
N THR A 388 -23.75 -8.47 12.95
CA THR A 388 -23.37 -7.06 13.01
C THR A 388 -22.06 -6.83 12.27
N GLU A 389 -22.12 -6.30 11.03
CA GLU A 389 -20.93 -6.16 10.18
C GLU A 389 -19.77 -5.42 10.86
N TRP A 390 -20.03 -4.30 11.55
CA TRP A 390 -18.95 -3.54 12.22
C TRP A 390 -18.29 -4.31 13.38
N ARG A 391 -18.91 -5.37 13.91
CA ARG A 391 -18.32 -6.20 14.98
C ARG A 391 -17.34 -7.25 14.45
N GLN A 392 -17.23 -7.44 13.13
CA GLN A 392 -16.30 -8.39 12.53
C GLN A 392 -14.83 -8.04 12.80
N TRP A 393 -14.52 -6.78 13.12
CA TRP A 393 -13.19 -6.33 13.54
C TRP A 393 -12.91 -6.55 15.03
N HIS A 394 -13.87 -7.08 15.80
CA HIS A 394 -13.79 -7.26 17.26
C HIS A 394 -13.92 -8.73 17.66
N HIS A 395 -13.43 -9.65 16.80
CA HIS A 395 -13.26 -11.06 17.11
C HIS A 395 -11.78 -11.34 17.37
N TRP A 396 -11.41 -11.42 18.63
CA TRP A 396 -10.03 -11.57 19.06
C TRP A 396 -9.54 -13.00 18.96
N ASN A 397 -8.33 -13.15 18.45
CA ASN A 397 -7.65 -14.41 18.29
C ASN A 397 -6.16 -14.28 18.63
N ARG A 398 -5.53 -15.41 18.91
CA ARG A 398 -4.10 -15.50 19.15
C ARG A 398 -3.51 -16.61 18.30
N ILE A 399 -2.38 -16.34 17.66
CA ILE A 399 -1.52 -17.37 17.09
C ILE A 399 -0.27 -17.47 17.95
N ASP A 400 -0.04 -18.63 18.55
CA ASP A 400 1.10 -18.84 19.44
C ASP A 400 2.43 -18.94 18.66
N LYS A 401 2.37 -19.42 17.42
CA LYS A 401 3.53 -19.57 16.54
C LYS A 401 3.17 -19.42 15.07
N ILE A 402 3.59 -18.31 14.46
CA ILE A 402 3.57 -18.09 13.01
C ILE A 402 4.86 -18.56 12.36
N THR A 403 6.01 -18.15 12.89
CA THR A 403 7.32 -18.42 12.28
C THR A 403 8.44 -18.39 13.32
N ASN A 404 9.66 -18.72 12.87
CA ASN A 404 10.88 -18.61 13.65
C ASN A 404 11.73 -17.45 13.13
N LEU A 405 12.25 -16.62 14.03
CA LEU A 405 13.00 -15.40 13.71
C LEU A 405 14.42 -15.48 14.29
N PRO A 406 15.47 -15.49 13.46
CA PRO A 406 16.84 -15.42 13.93
C PRO A 406 17.18 -13.98 14.37
N VAL A 407 17.42 -13.75 15.66
CA VAL A 407 17.77 -12.42 16.20
C VAL A 407 19.02 -12.51 17.05
N LYS A 408 19.95 -11.57 16.86
CA LYS A 408 21.19 -11.48 17.65
C LYS A 408 20.90 -10.79 18.99
N LYS A 409 21.73 -11.07 20.00
CA LYS A 409 21.73 -10.31 21.24
C LYS A 409 22.08 -8.84 20.94
N GLY A 410 21.33 -7.92 21.52
CA GLY A 410 21.60 -6.49 21.41
C GLY A 410 20.36 -5.65 21.20
N LYS A 411 20.58 -4.36 20.93
CA LYS A 411 19.53 -3.44 20.52
C LYS A 411 19.27 -3.61 19.03
N HIS A 412 18.00 -3.62 18.66
CA HIS A 412 17.55 -3.72 17.27
C HIS A 412 16.31 -2.86 17.07
N VAL A 413 16.00 -2.56 15.81
CA VAL A 413 14.67 -2.05 15.42
C VAL A 413 13.94 -3.15 14.67
N ILE A 414 12.76 -3.52 15.17
CA ILE A 414 11.81 -4.35 14.44
C ILE A 414 10.83 -3.43 13.72
N THR A 415 10.61 -3.68 12.44
CA THR A 415 9.51 -3.06 11.70
C THR A 415 8.42 -4.08 11.44
N LEU A 416 7.18 -3.78 11.83
CA LEU A 416 5.98 -4.49 11.38
C LEU A 416 5.45 -3.80 10.13
N LYS A 417 5.40 -4.51 9.00
CA LYS A 417 4.84 -4.00 7.74
C LYS A 417 3.58 -4.76 7.35
N ILE A 418 2.55 -4.03 6.95
CA ILE A 418 1.30 -4.59 6.43
C ILE A 418 1.44 -4.81 4.93
N ILE A 419 1.20 -6.04 4.49
CA ILE A 419 1.50 -6.47 3.12
C ILE A 419 0.23 -6.58 2.27
N SER A 420 -0.86 -7.13 2.80
CA SER A 420 -2.12 -7.25 2.05
C SER A 420 -3.35 -7.25 2.94
N ASN A 421 -4.47 -6.80 2.33
CA ASN A 421 -5.84 -6.69 2.85
C ASN A 421 -6.06 -5.85 4.13
N GLY A 422 -5.01 -5.55 4.91
CA GLY A 422 -5.12 -4.68 6.07
C GLY A 422 -6.24 -5.13 7.01
N ASN A 423 -6.95 -4.16 7.59
CA ASN A 423 -8.13 -4.35 8.44
C ASN A 423 -7.87 -5.31 9.61
N MET A 424 -6.64 -5.27 10.12
CA MET A 424 -6.18 -6.05 11.26
C MET A 424 -5.98 -5.13 12.45
N ASN A 425 -6.38 -5.61 13.62
CA ASN A 425 -5.99 -5.00 14.89
C ASN A 425 -4.87 -5.85 15.51
N PHE A 426 -3.84 -5.22 16.05
CA PHE A 426 -2.73 -5.88 16.74
C PHE A 426 -2.59 -5.31 18.15
N ASP A 427 -2.74 -6.18 19.15
CA ASP A 427 -2.42 -5.88 20.55
C ASP A 427 -0.92 -6.08 20.75
N TYR A 428 -0.41 -7.30 20.57
CA TYR A 428 1.00 -7.58 20.76
C TYR A 428 1.60 -8.61 19.80
N LEU A 429 2.93 -8.55 19.71
CA LEU A 429 3.79 -9.62 19.19
C LEU A 429 4.47 -10.34 20.37
N LYS A 430 4.46 -11.68 20.34
CA LYS A 430 5.10 -12.52 21.36
C LYS A 430 6.36 -13.16 20.81
N PHE A 431 7.49 -12.95 21.47
CA PHE A 431 8.77 -13.55 21.12
C PHE A 431 9.16 -14.56 22.20
N GLU A 432 9.17 -15.84 21.86
CA GLU A 432 9.54 -16.91 22.79
C GLU A 432 10.79 -17.64 22.32
N LEU A 433 11.63 -18.09 23.25
CA LEU A 433 12.77 -18.92 22.87
C LEU A 433 12.26 -20.27 22.35
N ILE A 434 12.74 -20.66 21.18
CA ILE A 434 12.61 -22.04 20.73
C ILE A 434 13.55 -22.87 21.60
N LYS A 435 12.97 -23.79 22.37
CA LYS A 435 13.71 -24.73 23.21
C LYS A 435 14.40 -25.80 22.38
#